data_AF-A0A7X7MS08-F1
#
_entry.id   AF-A0A7X7MS08-F1
#
_cell.length_a   1.000
_cell.length_b   1.000
_cell.length_c   1.000
_cell.angle_alpha   90.00
_cell.angle_beta   90.00
_cell.angle_gamma   90.00
#
_symmetry.space_group_name_H-M   'P 1'
#
loop_
_entity.id
_entity.type
_entity.pdbx_description
1 polymer ?
#
loop_
_entity_poly.entity_id
_entity_poly.type
_entity_poly.pdbx_seq_one_letter_code
_entity_poly.pdbx_strand_id
1 'polypeptide(L)' 'MFTFATDFESAAKSAANTMPGNVAELKGYGGMVLVRDGTPESDERQKQSGLLMIPFEAGGKHFWACSR' A
#
# COMPACT_ATOMS: atom_id res chain seq x y z
N MET A 1 -17.11 -15.11 6.64
CA MET A 1 -16.57 -14.45 7.84
C MET A 1 -15.27 -13.77 7.42
N PHE A 2 -15.33 -12.44 7.26
CA PHE A 2 -14.25 -11.47 6.94
C PHE A 2 -12.97 -11.95 6.20
N THR A 3 -13.04 -12.06 4.87
CA THR A 3 -11.86 -12.32 4.00
C THR A 3 -11.23 -11.04 3.42
N PHE A 4 -11.71 -9.85 3.81
CA PHE A 4 -11.28 -8.60 3.18
C PHE A 4 -9.81 -8.26 3.46
N ALA A 5 -9.34 -8.54 4.68
CA ALA A 5 -7.96 -8.26 5.08
C ALA A 5 -6.94 -9.15 4.34
N THR A 6 -7.26 -10.43 4.18
CA THR A 6 -6.37 -11.39 3.49
C THR A 6 -6.31 -11.14 1.99
N ASP A 7 -7.45 -10.79 1.39
CA ASP A 7 -7.55 -10.46 -0.03
C ASP A 7 -6.78 -9.17 -0.35
N PHE A 8 -6.95 -8.14 0.48
CA PHE A 8 -6.19 -6.90 0.40
C PHE A 8 -4.68 -7.13 0.49
N GLU A 9 -4.22 -7.89 1.48
CA GLU A 9 -2.80 -8.14 1.69
C GLU A 9 -2.18 -8.93 0.51
N SER A 10 -2.95 -9.86 -0.07
CA SER A 10 -2.54 -10.62 -1.25
C SER A 10 -2.43 -9.72 -2.49
N ALA A 11 -3.42 -8.85 -2.71
CA ALA A 11 -3.40 -7.88 -3.80
C ALA A 11 -2.27 -6.85 -3.64
N ALA A 12 -2.06 -6.36 -2.41
CA ALA A 12 -0.95 -5.48 -2.04
C ALA A 12 0.40 -6.14 -2.32
N LYS A 13 0.60 -7.39 -1.89
CA LYS A 13 1.83 -8.15 -2.18
C LYS A 13 2.02 -8.38 -3.67
N SER A 14 0.96 -8.72 -4.40
CA SER A 14 1.01 -8.93 -5.84
C SER A 14 1.39 -7.64 -6.57
N ALA A 15 0.76 -6.51 -6.22
CA ALA A 15 1.09 -5.19 -6.72
C ALA A 15 2.51 -4.78 -6.36
N ALA A 16 2.96 -5.02 -5.13
CA ALA A 16 4.32 -4.72 -4.68
C ALA A 16 5.41 -5.48 -5.47
N ASN A 17 5.12 -6.73 -5.86
CA ASN A 17 6.04 -7.54 -6.66
C ASN A 17 6.01 -7.20 -8.16
N THR A 18 4.87 -6.71 -8.66
CA THR A 18 4.66 -6.42 -10.09
C THR A 18 4.80 -4.95 -10.45
N MET A 19 4.80 -4.03 -9.47
CA MET A 19 4.95 -2.61 -9.74
C MET A 19 6.40 -2.28 -10.14
N PRO A 20 6.59 -1.57 -11.25
CA PRO A 20 7.91 -1.08 -11.65
C PRO A 20 8.35 0.17 -10.86
N GLY A 21 7.46 0.81 -10.09
CA GLY A 21 7.70 2.09 -9.41
C GLY A 21 7.67 2.02 -7.88
N ASN A 22 7.56 3.18 -7.24
CA ASN A 22 7.44 3.34 -5.78
C ASN A 22 5.99 3.41 -5.30
N VAL A 23 5.02 3.68 -6.19
CA VAL A 23 3.59 3.83 -5.89
C VAL A 23 2.72 2.96 -6.80
N ALA A 24 1.75 2.22 -6.23
CA ALA A 24 0.83 1.35 -6.96
C ALA A 24 -0.59 1.55 -6.44
N GLU A 25 -1.54 1.80 -7.33
CA GLU A 25 -2.95 1.91 -6.96
C GLU A 25 -3.62 0.53 -6.99
N LEU A 26 -4.26 0.14 -5.89
CA LEU A 26 -5.01 -1.10 -5.78
C LEU A 26 -6.44 -0.88 -6.26
N LYS A 27 -6.63 -0.98 -7.58
CA LYS A 27 -7.95 -0.91 -8.23
C LYS A 27 -8.80 -2.10 -7.78
N GLY A 28 -9.77 -1.84 -6.93
CA GLY A 28 -10.65 -2.86 -6.32
C GLY A 28 -10.85 -2.68 -4.81
N TYR A 29 -9.97 -1.94 -4.14
CA TYR A 29 -10.01 -1.72 -2.69
C TYR A 29 -10.27 -0.25 -2.33
N GLY A 30 -11.28 0.35 -2.97
CA GLY A 30 -11.76 1.69 -2.57
C GLY A 30 -10.78 2.85 -2.77
N GLY A 31 -9.81 2.73 -3.68
CA GLY A 31 -8.79 3.78 -3.90
C GLY A 31 -7.59 3.69 -2.96
N MET A 32 -7.37 2.52 -2.35
CA MET A 32 -6.13 2.24 -1.63
C MET A 32 -4.92 2.32 -2.56
N VAL A 33 -3.88 2.97 -2.07
CA VAL A 33 -2.62 3.13 -2.78
C VAL A 33 -1.50 2.57 -1.93
N LEU A 34 -0.71 1.70 -2.54
CA LEU A 34 0.55 1.21 -2.04
C LEU A 34 1.66 2.22 -2.31
N VAL A 35 2.48 2.50 -1.31
CA VAL A 35 3.74 3.21 -1.49
C VAL A 35 4.86 2.47 -0.78
N ARG A 36 6.04 2.37 -1.41
CA ARG A 36 7.21 1.74 -0.80
C ARG A 36 7.74 2.63 0.32
N ASP A 37 7.96 2.03 1.49
CA ASP A 37 8.58 2.70 2.62
C ASP A 37 10.03 3.12 2.31
N GLY A 38 10.46 4.27 2.84
CA GLY A 38 11.78 4.85 2.57
C GLY A 38 11.92 5.59 1.24
N THR A 39 10.81 5.86 0.54
CA THR A 39 10.78 6.72 -0.66
C THR A 39 10.26 8.12 -0.32
N PRO A 40 10.65 9.17 -1.06
CA PRO A 40 10.11 10.51 -0.82
C PRO A 40 8.59 10.56 -0.96
N GLU A 41 7.99 9.77 -1.86
CA GLU A 41 6.53 9.65 -1.98
C GLU A 41 5.86 9.09 -0.72
N SER A 42 6.53 8.20 0.02
CA SER A 42 6.04 7.70 1.31
C SER A 42 6.05 8.81 2.36
N ASP A 43 7.13 9.58 2.43
CA ASP A 43 7.27 10.68 3.39
C ASP A 43 6.24 11.79 3.15
N GLU A 44 5.97 12.14 1.88
CA GLU A 44 4.93 13.10 1.52
C GLU A 44 3.52 12.61 1.89
N ARG A 45 3.22 11.32 1.68
CA ARG A 45 1.93 10.73 2.07
C ARG A 45 1.77 10.61 3.59
N GLN A 46 2.84 10.32 4.32
CA GLN A 46 2.86 10.33 5.78
C GLN A 46 2.56 11.72 6.35
N LYS A 47 2.97 12.79 5.64
CA LYS A 47 2.65 14.17 6.01
C LYS A 47 1.20 14.57 5.72
N GLN A 48 0.47 13.83 4.88
CA GLN A 48 -0.93 14.14 4.61
C GLN A 48 -1.81 13.70 5.79
N SER A 49 -2.30 14.69 6.54
CA SER A 49 -3.25 14.46 7.62
C SER A 49 -4.58 13.92 7.07
N GLY A 50 -5.09 12.84 7.66
CA GLY A 50 -6.36 12.22 7.27
C GLY A 50 -6.25 10.99 6.36
N LEU A 51 -5.04 10.57 5.97
CA LEU A 51 -4.86 9.27 5.32
C LEU A 51 -4.71 8.15 6.36
N LEU A 52 -5.42 7.05 6.15
CA LEU A 52 -5.18 5.81 6.86
C LEU A 52 -3.96 5.13 6.26
N MET A 53 -2.92 4.95 7.08
CA MET A 53 -1.67 4.32 6.70
C MET A 53 -1.50 3.02 7.42
N ILE A 54 -1.49 1.92 6.66
CA ILE A 54 -1.30 0.57 7.19
C ILE A 54 0.08 0.09 6.74
N PRO A 55 1.02 -0.15 7.67
CA PRO A 55 2.30 -0.74 7.33
C PRO A 55 2.11 -2.22 6.99
N PHE A 56 2.75 -2.69 5.92
CA PHE A 56 2.80 -4.12 5.62
C PHE A 56 4.08 -4.48 4.85
N GLU A 57 4.50 -5.73 4.95
CA GLU A 57 5.71 -6.24 4.30
C GLU A 57 5.35 -7.13 3.10
N ALA A 58 6.01 -6.89 1.97
CA ALA A 58 5.86 -7.70 0.76
C ALA A 58 7.23 -7.97 0.12
N GLY A 59 7.56 -9.26 -0.07
CA GLY A 59 8.80 -9.66 -0.73
C GLY A 59 10.08 -9.13 -0.05
N GLY A 60 10.07 -9.03 1.29
CA GLY A 60 11.19 -8.49 2.08
C GLY A 60 11.35 -6.97 2.01
N LYS A 61 10.34 -6.26 1.51
CA LYS A 61 10.31 -4.79 1.44
C LYS A 61 9.11 -4.27 2.19
N HIS A 62 9.30 -3.13 2.86
CA HIS A 62 8.26 -2.45 3.62
C HIS A 62 7.46 -1.51 2.72
N PHE A 63 6.15 -1.48 2.93
CA PHE A 63 5.23 -0.65 2.18
C PHE A 63 4.18 -0.07 3.12
N TRP A 64 3.63 1.07 2.72
CA TRP A 64 2.48 1.69 3.35
C TRP A 64 1.28 1.60 2.41
N ALA A 65 0.21 1.00 2.91
CA ALA A 65 -1.09 1.07 2.28
C ALA A 65 -1.80 2.32 2.77
N CYS A 66 -1.94 3.28 1.87
CA CYS A 66 -2.59 4.56 2.07
C CYS A 66 -4.03 4.48 1.56
N SER A 67 -5.02 4.63 2.43
CA SER A 67 -6.41 4.92 2.04
C SER A 67 -6.70 6.39 2.30
N ARG A 68 -7.35 7.04 1.33
CA ARG A 68 -8.02 8.33 1.55
C ARG A 68 -9.33 8.13 2.30
#